data_AF-A0AA39J908-F1
#
_entry.id   AF-A0AA39J908-F1
#
_cell.length_a   1.000
_cell.length_b   1.000
_cell.length_c   1.000
_cell.angle_alpha   90.00
_cell.angle_beta   90.00
_cell.angle_gamma   90.00
#
_symmetry.space_group_name_H-M   'P 1'
#
loop_
_entity.id
_entity.type
_entity.pdbx_description
1 polymer ?
#
loop_
_entity_poly.entity_id
_entity_poly.type
_entity_poly.pdbx_seq_one_letter_code
_entity_poly.pdbx_strand_id
1 'polypeptide(L)'
;MEDYLINDLHVPNDRIQCLVSPHPNSPLNINASDIRVPSRAEIVSTLLGLINKTEIQFGDNIVIYFSGHGSSYECHGQEHQGDPHHVCQCAIEAICPSDRNTTDGNGAIITDITDRELNAILTQICRAKGQKITVILDCCFSASLTRAPMLVMAGVRSIPQLQQRALDDALRIAHATLGSLPGYKSVSDREWCPDMDSHVVLAACSEHEFAKEERGPGGDTNGVFTIALLRALRSDLRDDVTYESLLSLLTASPTQTPVVAGTHRADRLWYRE
;
A
#
# COMPACT_ATOMS: atom_id res chain seq x y z
N MET A 1 3.00 -2.49 -14.34
CA MET A 1 1.90 -1.54 -14.00
C MET A 1 2.03 -0.26 -14.82
N GLU A 2 3.13 0.47 -14.74
CA GLU A 2 3.37 1.67 -15.57
C GLU A 2 3.14 1.43 -17.06
N ASP A 3 3.77 0.39 -17.62
CA ASP A 3 3.55 -0.05 -19.00
C ASP A 3 2.07 -0.26 -19.35
N TYR A 4 1.28 -0.84 -18.43
CA TYR A 4 -0.15 -1.03 -18.62
C TYR A 4 -0.92 0.30 -18.63
N LEU A 5 -0.60 1.21 -17.72
CA LEU A 5 -1.24 2.52 -17.67
C LEU A 5 -0.97 3.31 -18.96
N ILE A 6 0.26 3.26 -19.49
CA ILE A 6 0.65 4.01 -20.70
C ILE A 6 0.11 3.33 -21.97
N ASN A 7 0.37 2.03 -22.14
CA ASN A 7 0.16 1.38 -23.42
C ASN A 7 -1.25 0.81 -23.58
N ASP A 8 -1.88 0.36 -22.49
CA ASP A 8 -3.22 -0.22 -22.53
C ASP A 8 -4.31 0.82 -22.18
N LEU A 9 -4.05 1.71 -21.20
CA LEU A 9 -5.02 2.75 -20.78
C LEU A 9 -4.73 4.16 -21.33
N HIS A 10 -3.62 4.34 -22.06
CA HIS A 10 -3.25 5.63 -22.67
C HIS A 10 -3.14 6.79 -21.66
N VAL A 11 -2.78 6.50 -20.41
CA VAL A 11 -2.52 7.51 -19.39
C VAL A 11 -1.28 8.32 -19.81
N PRO A 12 -1.38 9.66 -19.92
CA PRO A 12 -0.24 10.50 -20.26
C PRO A 12 0.92 10.37 -19.25
N ASN A 13 2.16 10.41 -19.72
CA ASN A 13 3.35 10.26 -18.86
C ASN A 13 3.42 11.33 -17.75
N ASP A 14 2.97 12.56 -18.01
CA ASP A 14 2.90 13.65 -17.02
C ASP A 14 1.82 13.43 -15.95
N ARG A 15 0.95 12.43 -16.14
CA ARG A 15 -0.04 11.94 -15.16
C ARG A 15 0.45 10.71 -14.38
N ILE A 16 1.68 10.25 -14.61
CA ILE A 16 2.28 9.11 -13.89
C ILE A 16 3.49 9.61 -13.10
N GLN A 17 3.57 9.20 -11.82
CA GLN A 17 4.73 9.47 -10.99
C GLN A 17 5.21 8.16 -10.36
N CYS A 18 6.42 7.75 -10.72
CA CYS A 18 7.02 6.51 -10.26
C CYS A 18 8.08 6.79 -9.19
N LEU A 19 7.99 6.08 -8.06
CA LEU A 19 9.03 6.02 -7.04
C LEU A 19 9.64 4.61 -7.10
N VAL A 20 10.90 4.49 -7.52
CA VAL A 20 11.54 3.20 -7.79
C VAL A 20 12.95 3.17 -7.22
N SER A 21 13.27 2.07 -6.53
CA SER A 21 14.64 1.78 -6.12
C SER A 21 15.33 1.00 -7.25
N PRO A 22 16.46 1.47 -7.80
CA PRO A 22 17.17 0.72 -8.83
C PRO A 22 17.69 -0.60 -8.24
N HIS A 23 17.45 -1.70 -8.95
CA HIS A 23 17.99 -2.99 -8.56
C HIS A 23 19.47 -3.06 -8.97
N PRO A 24 20.40 -3.51 -8.11
CA PRO A 24 21.84 -3.56 -8.44
C PRO A 24 22.17 -4.32 -9.72
N ASN A 25 21.35 -5.32 -10.07
CA ASN A 25 21.53 -6.19 -11.23
C ASN A 25 20.55 -5.88 -12.39
N SER A 26 19.68 -4.88 -12.27
CA SER A 26 18.77 -4.46 -13.34
C SER A 26 18.74 -2.94 -13.38
N PRO A 27 19.71 -2.31 -14.07
CA PRO A 27 19.73 -0.86 -14.22
C PRO A 27 18.46 -0.46 -14.97
N LEU A 28 17.65 0.39 -14.35
CA LEU A 28 16.56 1.06 -15.03
C LEU A 28 17.16 1.87 -16.20
N ASN A 29 16.56 1.82 -17.39
CA ASN A 29 16.88 2.73 -18.50
C ASN A 29 16.35 4.14 -18.21
N ILE A 30 16.61 4.64 -17.00
CA ILE A 30 16.19 5.94 -16.49
C ILE A 30 17.47 6.66 -16.08
N ASN A 31 17.61 7.92 -16.48
CA ASN A 31 18.76 8.72 -16.04
C ASN A 31 18.80 8.75 -14.51
N ALA A 32 19.98 8.59 -13.92
CA ALA A 32 20.13 8.55 -12.46
C ALA A 32 19.60 9.82 -11.75
N SER A 33 19.50 10.95 -12.46
CA SER A 33 18.91 12.20 -11.98
C SER A 33 17.38 12.19 -11.86
N ASP A 34 16.71 11.29 -12.57
CA ASP A 34 15.25 11.25 -12.69
C ASP A 34 14.65 10.17 -11.77
N ILE A 35 15.49 9.35 -11.13
CA ILE A 35 15.09 8.31 -10.19
C ILE A 35 14.68 8.95 -8.86
N ARG A 36 13.39 8.91 -8.56
CA ARG A 36 12.86 9.24 -7.24
C ARG A 36 12.84 7.97 -6.39
N VAL A 37 13.74 7.89 -5.41
CA VAL A 37 13.84 6.74 -4.51
C VAL A 37 12.61 6.72 -3.58
N PRO A 38 11.97 5.57 -3.35
CA PRO A 38 10.80 5.42 -2.46
C PRO A 38 11.20 5.48 -0.97
N SER A 39 11.82 6.60 -0.57
CA SER A 39 12.08 6.94 0.82
C SER A 39 10.77 7.27 1.54
N ARG A 40 10.75 7.19 2.87
CA ARG A 40 9.54 7.51 3.65
C ARG A 40 9.05 8.92 3.35
N ALA A 41 9.96 9.88 3.33
CA ALA A 41 9.65 11.29 3.05
C ALA A 41 9.10 11.47 1.63
N GLU A 42 9.67 10.76 0.64
CA GLU A 42 9.26 10.86 -0.75
C GLU A 42 7.87 10.26 -1.00
N ILE A 43 7.58 9.10 -0.40
CA ILE A 43 6.26 8.48 -0.47
C ILE A 43 5.19 9.38 0.15
N VAL A 44 5.40 9.83 1.40
CA VAL A 44 4.42 10.65 2.14
C VAL A 44 4.21 11.99 1.44
N SER A 45 5.28 12.67 1.02
CA SER A 45 5.16 13.96 0.33
C SER A 45 4.49 13.83 -1.05
N THR A 46 4.74 12.75 -1.78
CA THR A 46 4.07 12.47 -3.06
C THR A 46 2.57 12.30 -2.87
N LEU A 47 2.16 11.49 -1.90
CA LEU A 47 0.74 11.25 -1.62
C LEU A 47 0.04 12.53 -1.14
N LEU A 48 0.63 13.25 -0.19
CA LEU A 48 0.09 14.53 0.28
C LEU A 48 0.05 15.60 -0.83
N GLY A 49 1.02 15.56 -1.75
CA GLY A 49 1.05 16.43 -2.92
C GLY A 49 -0.16 16.28 -3.83
N LEU A 50 -0.79 15.10 -3.88
CA LEU A 50 -2.01 14.86 -4.66
C LEU A 50 -3.16 15.77 -4.23
N ILE A 51 -3.24 16.13 -2.94
CA ILE A 51 -4.29 16.99 -2.37
C ILE A 51 -4.34 18.35 -3.11
N ASN A 52 -3.17 18.93 -3.37
CA ASN A 52 -3.05 20.29 -3.93
C ASN A 52 -2.74 20.30 -5.42
N LYS A 53 -2.57 19.14 -6.06
CA LYS A 53 -2.20 19.04 -7.48
C LYS A 53 -3.36 19.53 -8.36
N THR A 54 -3.19 20.67 -9.01
CA THR A 54 -4.26 21.37 -9.75
C THR A 54 -4.70 20.66 -11.02
N GLU A 55 -3.86 19.78 -11.54
CA GLU A 55 -4.12 18.98 -12.74
C GLU A 55 -5.12 17.86 -12.48
N ILE A 56 -5.27 17.45 -11.21
CA ILE A 56 -6.23 16.43 -10.76
C ILE A 56 -7.51 17.15 -10.32
N GLN A 57 -8.58 17.00 -11.07
CA GLN A 57 -9.89 17.57 -10.75
C GLN A 57 -10.64 16.69 -9.74
N PHE A 58 -11.67 17.26 -9.12
CA PHE A 58 -12.58 16.48 -8.30
C PHE A 58 -13.32 15.45 -9.16
N GLY A 59 -13.27 14.18 -8.76
CA GLY A 59 -13.87 13.06 -9.49
C GLY A 59 -12.97 12.44 -10.56
N ASP A 60 -11.73 12.91 -10.71
CA ASP A 60 -10.71 12.21 -11.51
C ASP A 60 -10.30 10.90 -10.83
N ASN A 61 -9.98 9.88 -11.63
CA ASN A 61 -9.48 8.60 -11.12
C ASN A 61 -8.03 8.75 -10.64
N ILE A 62 -7.77 8.29 -9.41
CA ILE A 62 -6.43 8.22 -8.82
C ILE A 62 -6.09 6.75 -8.56
N VAL A 63 -5.06 6.23 -9.22
CA VAL A 63 -4.55 4.87 -8.99
C VAL A 63 -3.20 4.96 -8.27
N ILE A 64 -3.12 4.37 -7.09
CA ILE A 64 -1.90 4.24 -6.28
C ILE A 64 -1.49 2.77 -6.31
N TYR A 65 -0.29 2.48 -6.77
CA TYR A 65 0.25 1.12 -6.82
C TYR A 65 1.51 1.03 -5.97
N PHE A 66 1.52 0.06 -5.05
CA PHE A 66 2.69 -0.26 -4.22
C PHE A 66 3.10 -1.72 -4.43
N SER A 67 4.40 -1.93 -4.54
CA SER A 67 5.02 -3.24 -4.79
C SER A 67 6.32 -3.31 -4.02
N GLY A 68 6.35 -4.10 -2.95
CA GLY A 68 7.49 -4.09 -2.04
C GLY A 68 7.19 -4.86 -0.76
N HIS A 69 7.95 -4.59 0.30
CA HIS A 69 7.73 -5.25 1.57
C HIS A 69 6.61 -4.60 2.38
N GLY A 70 5.82 -5.45 3.05
CA GLY A 70 4.95 -5.07 4.16
C GLY A 70 5.51 -5.54 5.50
N SER A 71 5.00 -4.98 6.58
CA SER A 71 5.28 -5.38 7.96
C SER A 71 4.00 -5.33 8.80
N SER A 72 4.01 -5.99 9.95
CA SER A 72 2.89 -5.96 10.90
C SER A 72 3.42 -5.78 12.31
N TYR A 73 2.79 -4.86 13.02
CA TYR A 73 3.09 -4.50 14.38
C TYR A 73 2.02 -5.05 15.32
N GLU A 74 2.43 -5.83 16.32
CA GLU A 74 1.49 -6.28 17.36
C GLU A 74 1.05 -5.08 18.20
N CYS A 75 -0.26 -4.83 18.25
CA CYS A 75 -0.82 -3.86 19.19
C CYS A 75 -0.73 -4.47 20.59
N HIS A 76 0.32 -4.14 21.35
CA HIS A 76 0.36 -4.45 22.77
C HIS A 76 -0.69 -3.57 23.48
N GLY A 77 -1.93 -4.04 23.51
CA GLY A 77 -2.92 -3.49 24.42
C GLY A 77 -2.34 -3.57 25.83
N GLN A 78 -2.24 -2.42 26.52
CA GLN A 78 -2.14 -2.46 27.97
C GLN A 78 -3.25 -3.38 28.46
N GLU A 79 -2.87 -4.39 29.24
CA GLU A 79 -3.77 -5.37 29.85
C GLU A 79 -5.06 -4.66 30.28
N HIS A 80 -6.16 -4.94 29.57
CA HIS A 80 -7.47 -4.49 29.98
C HIS A 80 -7.78 -5.19 31.31
N GLN A 81 -7.39 -4.59 32.44
CA GLN A 81 -7.89 -4.96 33.75
C GLN A 81 -9.39 -4.63 33.77
N GLY A 82 -10.22 -5.54 33.24
CA GLY A 82 -11.67 -5.42 33.37
C GLY A 82 -12.54 -6.15 32.34
N ASP A 83 -12.02 -6.49 31.16
CA ASP A 83 -12.84 -7.18 30.14
C ASP A 83 -12.05 -8.27 29.40
N PRO A 84 -12.26 -9.57 29.75
CA PRO A 84 -11.63 -10.70 29.07
C PRO A 84 -12.04 -10.86 27.59
N HIS A 85 -13.04 -10.12 27.11
CA HIS A 85 -13.56 -10.21 25.75
C HIS A 85 -13.10 -9.08 24.81
N HIS A 86 -12.38 -8.07 25.32
CA HIS A 86 -11.89 -6.95 24.51
C HIS A 86 -10.37 -6.96 24.37
N VAL A 87 -9.85 -8.02 23.76
CA VAL A 87 -8.49 -7.99 23.20
C VAL A 87 -8.61 -7.28 21.86
N CYS A 88 -8.13 -6.03 21.75
CA CYS A 88 -7.93 -5.41 20.45
C CYS A 88 -6.78 -6.16 19.76
N GLN A 89 -7.09 -7.29 19.12
CA GLN A 89 -6.15 -8.15 18.38
C GLN A 89 -5.80 -7.57 17.01
N CYS A 90 -6.07 -6.30 16.74
CA CYS A 90 -5.79 -5.71 15.44
C CYS A 90 -4.30 -5.39 15.36
N ALA A 91 -3.56 -6.21 14.59
CA ALA A 91 -2.22 -5.85 14.16
C ALA A 91 -2.28 -4.54 13.35
N ILE A 92 -1.27 -3.69 13.53
CA ILE A 92 -1.11 -2.49 12.70
C ILE A 92 -0.21 -2.88 11.53
N GLU A 93 -0.76 -2.87 10.33
CA GLU A 93 -0.04 -3.19 9.11
C GLU A 93 0.75 -1.96 8.63
N ALA A 94 1.83 -2.17 7.88
CA ALA A 94 2.63 -1.07 7.35
C ALA A 94 3.31 -1.41 6.03
N ILE A 95 3.35 -0.45 5.11
CA ILE A 95 4.23 -0.52 3.93
C ILE A 95 5.63 -0.04 4.31
N CYS A 96 6.65 -0.62 3.68
CA CYS A 96 8.04 -0.44 4.06
C CYS A 96 8.77 0.48 3.07
N PRO A 97 9.13 1.72 3.47
CA PRO A 97 10.01 2.57 2.67
C PRO A 97 11.39 1.94 2.47
N SER A 98 12.11 2.33 1.42
CA SER A 98 13.44 1.78 1.13
C SER A 98 14.51 2.18 2.14
N ASP A 99 14.30 3.28 2.87
CA ASP A 99 15.19 3.84 3.88
C ASP A 99 14.74 3.51 5.32
N ARG A 100 13.76 2.61 5.50
CA ARG A 100 13.34 2.16 6.84
C ARG A 100 14.52 1.67 7.66
N ASN A 101 14.46 1.87 8.98
CA ASN A 101 15.51 1.50 9.93
C ASN A 101 16.87 2.19 9.71
N THR A 102 16.94 3.21 8.84
CA THR A 102 18.08 4.12 8.77
C THR A 102 17.82 5.36 9.61
N THR A 103 18.77 6.29 9.63
CA THR A 103 18.72 7.50 10.43
C THR A 103 18.49 8.72 9.54
N ASP A 104 17.56 9.59 9.92
CA ASP A 104 17.32 10.87 9.26
C ASP A 104 18.40 11.91 9.59
N GLY A 105 18.29 13.11 9.01
CA GLY A 105 19.24 14.22 9.25
C GLY A 105 19.29 14.71 10.70
N ASN A 106 18.33 14.32 11.55
CA ASN A 106 18.23 14.71 12.95
C ASN A 106 18.66 13.59 13.91
N GLY A 107 19.08 12.43 13.40
CA GLY A 107 19.44 11.30 14.25
C GLY A 107 18.27 10.37 14.61
N ALA A 108 17.07 10.59 14.08
CA ALA A 108 15.90 9.76 14.37
C ALA A 108 15.81 8.58 13.40
N ILE A 109 15.30 7.44 13.87
CA ILE A 109 15.09 6.26 13.03
C ILE A 109 13.90 6.51 12.08
N ILE A 110 14.11 6.22 10.80
CA ILE A 110 13.06 6.27 9.79
C ILE A 110 12.14 5.05 9.95
N THR A 111 10.86 5.34 10.18
CA THR A 111 9.83 4.33 10.45
C THR A 111 9.12 3.86 9.17
N ASP A 112 8.36 2.77 9.28
CA ASP A 112 7.42 2.35 8.25
C ASP A 112 6.22 3.33 8.15
N ILE A 113 5.42 3.22 7.09
CA ILE A 113 4.17 3.96 6.91
C ILE A 113 3.03 3.02 7.28
N THR A 114 2.35 3.28 8.39
CA THR A 114 1.28 2.40 8.89
C THR A 114 0.01 2.52 8.05
N ASP A 115 -0.83 1.49 8.10
CA ASP A 115 -2.19 1.48 7.56
C ASP A 115 -3.02 2.67 8.07
N ARG A 116 -2.85 3.08 9.33
CA ARG A 116 -3.50 4.24 9.92
C ARG A 116 -3.03 5.55 9.29
N GLU A 117 -1.72 5.71 9.09
CA GLU A 117 -1.15 6.87 8.40
C GLU A 117 -1.60 6.93 6.95
N LEU A 118 -1.50 5.81 6.22
CA LEU A 118 -1.91 5.70 4.83
C LEU A 118 -3.41 5.99 4.66
N ASN A 119 -4.28 5.37 5.48
CA ASN A 119 -5.71 5.61 5.46
C ASN A 119 -6.06 7.08 5.75
N ALA A 120 -5.38 7.71 6.72
CA ALA A 120 -5.57 9.12 7.01
C ALA A 120 -5.12 10.04 5.85
N ILE A 121 -4.03 9.71 5.16
CA ILE A 121 -3.60 10.43 3.94
C ILE A 121 -4.65 10.27 2.82
N LEU A 122 -5.10 9.04 2.55
CA LEU A 122 -6.11 8.75 1.53
C LEU A 122 -7.45 9.42 1.80
N THR A 123 -7.85 9.50 3.08
CA THR A 123 -9.02 10.28 3.52
C THR A 123 -8.89 11.75 3.12
N GLN A 124 -7.71 12.35 3.28
CA GLN A 124 -7.48 13.75 2.91
C GLN A 124 -7.46 13.94 1.40
N ILE A 125 -6.90 13.00 0.65
CA ILE A 125 -6.98 12.99 -0.82
C ILE A 125 -8.44 12.90 -1.27
N CYS A 126 -9.23 11.99 -0.69
CA CYS A 126 -10.65 11.84 -1.03
C CYS A 126 -11.44 13.13 -0.79
N ARG A 127 -11.20 13.83 0.32
CA ARG A 127 -11.87 15.11 0.59
C ARG A 127 -11.56 16.17 -0.46
N ALA A 128 -10.33 16.19 -0.99
CA ALA A 128 -9.92 17.18 -1.97
C ALA A 128 -10.27 16.77 -3.42
N LYS A 129 -10.23 15.48 -3.73
CA LYS A 129 -10.26 14.94 -5.11
C LYS A 129 -11.43 14.01 -5.40
N GLY A 130 -12.23 13.66 -4.40
CA GLY A 130 -13.33 12.71 -4.51
C GLY A 130 -12.89 11.26 -4.28
N GLN A 131 -13.88 10.37 -4.21
CA GLN A 131 -13.72 8.98 -3.73
C GLN A 131 -13.17 7.99 -4.78
N LYS A 132 -12.84 8.44 -6.01
CA LYS A 132 -12.34 7.58 -7.09
C LYS A 132 -10.85 7.28 -6.93
N ILE A 133 -10.51 6.71 -5.78
CA ILE A 133 -9.15 6.35 -5.41
C ILE A 133 -9.07 4.83 -5.33
N THR A 134 -8.19 4.25 -6.13
CA THR A 134 -7.85 2.82 -6.06
C THR A 134 -6.43 2.65 -5.55
N VAL A 135 -6.27 1.83 -4.52
CA VAL A 135 -4.98 1.45 -3.98
C VAL A 135 -4.72 -0.02 -4.28
N ILE A 136 -3.62 -0.33 -4.95
CA ILE A 136 -3.22 -1.69 -5.32
C ILE A 136 -1.95 -2.02 -4.53
N LEU A 137 -2.01 -3.03 -3.68
CA LEU A 137 -0.95 -3.43 -2.76
C LEU A 137 -0.44 -4.84 -3.11
N ASP A 138 0.74 -4.92 -3.74
CA ASP A 138 1.48 -6.16 -3.92
C ASP A 138 2.57 -6.29 -2.85
N CYS A 139 2.12 -6.55 -1.62
CA CYS A 139 2.93 -6.76 -0.43
C CYS A 139 2.19 -7.70 0.55
N CYS A 140 2.87 -8.17 1.61
CA CYS A 140 2.22 -8.90 2.69
C CYS A 140 2.56 -8.34 4.06
N PHE A 141 1.57 -8.38 4.94
CA PHE A 141 1.61 -7.81 6.28
C PHE A 141 1.60 -8.91 7.36
N SER A 142 2.05 -10.13 7.03
CA SER A 142 1.94 -11.27 7.94
C SER A 142 2.80 -11.09 9.19
N ALA A 143 2.15 -10.97 10.36
CA ALA A 143 2.78 -11.01 11.68
C ALA A 143 3.58 -12.31 11.92
N SER A 144 3.27 -13.38 11.18
CA SER A 144 3.82 -14.73 11.38
C SER A 144 5.33 -14.83 11.15
N LEU A 145 5.96 -13.86 10.47
CA LEU A 145 7.43 -13.80 10.34
C LEU A 145 8.16 -13.49 11.64
N THR A 146 7.46 -12.99 12.68
CA THR A 146 8.05 -12.82 14.02
C THR A 146 8.34 -14.15 14.73
N ARG A 147 7.75 -15.26 14.26
CA ARG A 147 7.82 -16.58 14.92
C ARG A 147 8.53 -17.67 14.12
N ALA A 148 8.91 -17.41 12.87
CA ALA A 148 9.60 -18.37 12.00
C ALA A 148 11.10 -17.99 11.86
N PRO A 149 12.03 -18.97 11.80
CA PRO A 149 13.43 -18.68 11.51
C PRO A 149 13.55 -17.92 10.19
N MET A 150 14.35 -16.85 10.18
CA MET A 150 14.60 -15.92 9.05
C MET A 150 15.05 -16.59 7.73
N LEU A 151 15.28 -17.90 7.72
CA LEU A 151 15.71 -18.69 6.56
C LEU A 151 14.55 -19.19 5.68
N VAL A 152 13.28 -18.93 6.04
CA VAL A 152 12.16 -19.71 5.52
C VAL A 152 11.24 -18.81 4.67
N MET A 153 11.31 -19.00 3.35
CA MET A 153 10.46 -18.46 2.26
C MET A 153 11.10 -17.37 1.38
N ALA A 154 12.07 -17.75 0.53
CA ALA A 154 12.58 -16.89 -0.54
C ALA A 154 11.43 -16.31 -1.40
N GLY A 155 11.55 -15.04 -1.79
CA GLY A 155 10.57 -14.33 -2.62
C GLY A 155 9.36 -13.80 -1.87
N VAL A 156 9.27 -13.88 -0.53
CA VAL A 156 8.16 -13.30 0.26
C VAL A 156 8.31 -11.78 0.39
N ARG A 157 7.20 -11.08 0.19
CA ARG A 157 7.09 -9.61 0.21
C ARG A 157 6.72 -9.08 1.60
N SER A 158 7.36 -9.61 2.64
CA SER A 158 7.15 -9.21 4.03
C SER A 158 8.47 -9.29 4.79
N ILE A 159 8.69 -8.36 5.73
CA ILE A 159 9.89 -8.29 6.58
C ILE A 159 9.51 -7.98 8.03
N PRO A 160 10.36 -8.36 9.00
CA PRO A 160 10.07 -8.15 10.42
C PRO A 160 9.75 -6.69 10.77
N GLN A 161 8.92 -6.52 11.81
CA GLN A 161 8.65 -5.22 12.40
C GLN A 161 9.95 -4.57 12.92
N LEU A 162 9.96 -3.23 12.95
CA LEU A 162 11.01 -2.49 13.63
C LEU A 162 10.93 -2.71 15.16
N GLN A 163 11.97 -2.29 15.89
CA GLN A 163 11.98 -2.39 17.36
C GLN A 163 10.74 -1.75 18.01
N GLN A 164 10.36 -2.22 19.20
CA GLN A 164 9.07 -1.96 19.85
C GLN A 164 8.62 -0.48 19.95
N ARG A 165 9.55 0.49 19.95
CA ARG A 165 9.24 1.95 19.94
C ARG A 165 8.88 2.52 18.57
N ALA A 166 9.20 1.82 17.48
CA ALA A 166 9.06 2.34 16.14
C ALA A 166 7.60 2.53 15.71
N LEU A 167 6.68 1.75 16.29
CA LEU A 167 5.24 1.95 16.09
C LEU A 167 4.78 3.28 16.70
N ASP A 168 5.12 3.53 17.97
CA ASP A 168 4.79 4.78 18.65
C ASP A 168 5.39 5.98 17.93
N ASP A 169 6.64 5.87 17.47
CA ASP A 169 7.29 6.89 16.65
C ASP A 169 6.58 7.09 15.31
N ALA A 170 6.18 6.03 14.62
CA ALA A 170 5.44 6.13 13.36
C ALA A 170 4.11 6.87 13.54
N LEU A 171 3.33 6.49 14.56
CA LEU A 171 2.05 7.12 14.86
C LEU A 171 2.22 8.59 15.28
N ARG A 172 3.25 8.91 16.06
CA ARG A 172 3.60 10.29 16.45
C ARG A 172 4.01 11.13 15.25
N ILE A 173 4.84 10.59 14.35
CA ILE A 173 5.27 11.28 13.12
C ILE A 173 4.07 11.54 12.21
N ALA A 174 3.21 10.54 12.02
CA ALA A 174 1.98 10.67 11.24
C ALA A 174 1.05 11.74 11.84
N HIS A 175 0.87 11.75 13.16
CA HIS A 175 0.07 12.77 13.85
C HIS A 175 0.65 14.17 13.67
N ALA A 176 1.96 14.35 13.81
CA ALA A 176 2.61 15.63 13.58
C ALA A 176 2.46 16.11 12.13
N THR A 177 2.52 15.19 11.17
CA THR A 177 2.40 15.48 9.73
C THR A 177 0.98 15.89 9.35
N LEU A 178 -0.03 15.18 9.87
CA LEU A 178 -1.43 15.30 9.45
C LEU A 178 -2.27 16.18 10.38
N GLY A 179 -1.78 16.48 11.58
CA GLY A 179 -2.54 17.14 12.65
C GLY A 179 -3.07 18.54 12.32
N SER A 180 -2.47 19.21 11.33
CA SER A 180 -2.93 20.52 10.85
C SER A 180 -3.96 20.44 9.71
N LEU A 181 -4.20 19.25 9.14
CA LEU A 181 -5.12 19.09 8.02
C LEU A 181 -6.58 19.14 8.49
N PRO A 182 -7.47 19.85 7.77
CA PRO A 182 -8.87 19.97 8.15
C PRO A 182 -9.55 18.61 8.36
N GLY A 183 -10.26 18.47 9.49
CA GLY A 183 -11.02 17.27 9.85
C GLY A 183 -10.18 16.00 10.03
N TYR A 184 -8.86 16.12 10.22
CA TYR A 184 -8.01 15.00 10.58
C TYR A 184 -8.47 14.38 11.91
N LYS A 185 -8.50 13.04 11.95
CA LYS A 185 -8.71 12.24 13.18
C LYS A 185 -7.39 11.59 13.55
N SER A 186 -7.06 11.59 14.84
CA SER A 186 -5.77 11.11 15.31
C SER A 186 -5.56 9.63 14.95
N VAL A 187 -4.43 9.30 14.31
CA VAL A 187 -4.05 7.91 14.01
C VAL A 187 -3.69 7.12 15.27
N SER A 188 -3.38 7.81 16.36
CA SER A 188 -3.12 7.22 17.68
C SER A 188 -4.38 7.04 18.52
N ASP A 189 -5.57 7.38 17.99
CA ASP A 189 -6.80 7.23 18.75
C ASP A 189 -7.06 5.75 19.09
N ARG A 190 -7.56 5.50 20.30
CA ARG A 190 -7.92 4.15 20.76
C ARG A 190 -9.15 3.64 20.04
N GLU A 191 -10.06 4.55 19.69
CA GLU A 191 -11.27 4.27 18.91
C GLU A 191 -11.06 4.51 17.42
N TRP A 192 -9.80 4.53 16.96
CA TRP A 192 -9.50 4.72 15.55
C TRP A 192 -10.15 3.61 14.71
N CYS A 193 -10.83 4.02 13.65
CA CYS A 193 -11.38 3.14 12.63
C CYS A 193 -10.99 3.67 11.24
N PRO A 194 -10.75 2.77 10.26
CA PRO A 194 -10.43 3.20 8.90
C PRO A 194 -11.63 3.92 8.26
N ASP A 195 -11.33 4.95 7.46
CA ASP A 195 -12.31 5.50 6.53
C ASP A 195 -12.46 4.54 5.33
N MET A 196 -13.55 3.79 5.32
CA MET A 196 -13.86 2.80 4.28
C MET A 196 -14.51 3.41 3.03
N ASP A 197 -14.98 4.66 3.09
CA ASP A 197 -15.61 5.34 1.96
C ASP A 197 -14.57 6.07 1.09
N SER A 198 -13.39 6.34 1.64
CA SER A 198 -12.38 7.17 0.97
C SER A 198 -11.73 6.54 -0.28
N HIS A 199 -11.62 5.21 -0.34
CA HIS A 199 -10.92 4.51 -1.42
C HIS A 199 -11.31 3.02 -1.48
N VAL A 200 -10.96 2.38 -2.60
CA VAL A 200 -11.00 0.91 -2.75
C VAL A 200 -9.57 0.36 -2.72
N VAL A 201 -9.34 -0.66 -1.91
CA VAL A 201 -8.05 -1.38 -1.84
C VAL A 201 -8.18 -2.72 -2.55
N LEU A 202 -7.20 -3.05 -3.39
CA LEU A 202 -6.92 -4.39 -3.90
C LEU A 202 -5.58 -4.85 -3.32
N ALA A 203 -5.57 -5.86 -2.46
CA ALA A 203 -4.34 -6.37 -1.86
C ALA A 203 -4.06 -7.82 -2.27
N ALA A 204 -2.77 -8.16 -2.35
CA ALA A 204 -2.30 -9.44 -2.86
C ALA A 204 -2.73 -10.65 -2.01
N CYS A 205 -2.88 -10.48 -0.70
CA CYS A 205 -3.18 -11.59 0.20
C CYS A 205 -3.91 -11.13 1.47
N SER A 206 -4.54 -12.08 2.15
CA SER A 206 -5.16 -11.89 3.47
C SER A 206 -4.12 -11.75 4.60
N GLU A 207 -4.55 -11.30 5.80
CA GLU A 207 -3.74 -10.95 6.99
C GLU A 207 -2.77 -12.06 7.48
N HIS A 208 -2.93 -13.31 7.02
CA HIS A 208 -2.11 -14.46 7.44
C HIS A 208 -1.39 -15.16 6.28
N GLU A 209 -1.49 -14.63 5.08
CA GLU A 209 -0.90 -15.20 3.87
C GLU A 209 0.35 -14.42 3.43
N PHE A 210 1.06 -14.96 2.44
CA PHE A 210 2.32 -14.38 1.98
C PHE A 210 2.25 -14.04 0.49
N ALA A 211 2.23 -12.75 0.17
CA ALA A 211 2.59 -12.24 -1.15
C ALA A 211 4.04 -12.65 -1.50
N LYS A 212 4.21 -13.14 -2.72
CA LYS A 212 5.41 -13.81 -3.22
C LYS A 212 5.73 -13.34 -4.61
N GLU A 213 7.00 -13.46 -4.94
CA GLU A 213 7.50 -13.26 -6.27
C GLU A 213 7.67 -14.57 -7.01
N GLU A 214 7.43 -14.53 -8.31
CA GLU A 214 7.71 -15.61 -9.24
C GLU A 214 8.71 -15.12 -10.30
N ARG A 215 9.64 -16.01 -10.67
CA ARG A 215 10.58 -15.74 -11.73
C ARG A 215 9.92 -16.02 -13.08
N GLY A 216 9.80 -14.99 -13.90
CA GLY A 216 9.27 -15.09 -15.25
C GLY A 216 10.24 -15.77 -16.23
N PRO A 217 9.76 -16.15 -17.43
CA PRO A 217 10.57 -16.83 -18.45
C PRO A 217 11.79 -16.03 -18.91
N GLY A 218 11.72 -14.70 -18.86
CA GLY A 218 12.82 -13.78 -19.21
C GLY A 218 13.88 -13.59 -18.12
N GLY A 219 13.72 -14.23 -16.95
CA GLY A 219 14.64 -14.13 -15.82
C GLY A 219 14.27 -13.04 -14.80
N ASP A 220 13.35 -12.14 -15.15
CA ASP A 220 12.79 -11.12 -14.25
C ASP A 220 11.96 -11.74 -13.13
N THR A 221 11.94 -11.08 -11.98
CA THR A 221 11.18 -11.53 -10.79
C THR A 221 10.05 -10.53 -10.54
N ASN A 222 8.81 -11.00 -10.48
CA ASN A 222 7.61 -10.17 -10.37
C ASN A 222 6.66 -10.71 -9.30
N GLY A 223 5.88 -9.84 -8.68
CA GLY A 223 4.83 -10.25 -7.75
C GLY A 223 3.75 -11.08 -8.44
N VAL A 224 3.39 -12.22 -7.84
CA VAL A 224 2.38 -13.15 -8.37
C VAL A 224 1.03 -12.45 -8.53
N PHE A 225 0.65 -11.62 -7.55
CA PHE A 225 -0.57 -10.82 -7.61
C PHE A 225 -0.55 -9.81 -8.77
N THR A 226 0.52 -9.03 -8.92
CA THR A 226 0.63 -8.07 -10.03
C THR A 226 0.55 -8.77 -11.39
N ILE A 227 1.19 -9.92 -11.57
CA ILE A 227 1.09 -10.70 -12.82
C ILE A 227 -0.35 -11.12 -13.08
N ALA A 228 -1.03 -11.69 -12.08
CA ALA A 228 -2.41 -12.14 -12.21
C ALA A 228 -3.36 -10.98 -12.50
N LEU A 229 -3.19 -9.86 -11.79
CA LEU A 229 -3.98 -8.63 -11.97
C LEU A 229 -3.82 -8.06 -13.38
N LEU A 230 -2.59 -7.90 -13.86
CA LEU A 230 -2.34 -7.38 -15.21
C LEU A 230 -2.88 -8.33 -16.29
N ARG A 231 -2.82 -9.64 -16.08
CA ARG A 231 -3.41 -10.62 -17.01
C ARG A 231 -4.94 -10.47 -17.06
N ALA A 232 -5.59 -10.30 -15.91
CA ALA A 232 -7.03 -10.10 -15.85
C ALA A 232 -7.43 -8.74 -16.48
N LEU A 233 -6.73 -7.67 -16.16
CA LEU A 233 -6.98 -6.32 -16.69
C LEU A 233 -6.78 -6.21 -18.21
N ARG A 234 -5.90 -7.03 -18.78
CA ARG A 234 -5.66 -7.14 -20.22
C ARG A 234 -6.54 -8.16 -20.94
N SER A 235 -7.38 -8.88 -20.19
CA SER A 235 -8.35 -9.79 -20.79
C SER A 235 -9.56 -9.01 -21.34
N ASP A 236 -10.41 -9.69 -22.09
CA ASP A 236 -11.67 -9.13 -22.58
C ASP A 236 -12.68 -9.03 -21.41
N LEU A 237 -12.48 -8.01 -20.57
CA LEU A 237 -13.34 -7.73 -19.42
C LEU A 237 -14.67 -7.16 -19.88
N ARG A 238 -15.75 -7.69 -19.31
CA ARG A 238 -17.09 -7.13 -19.48
C ARG A 238 -17.15 -5.70 -18.94
N ASP A 239 -17.97 -4.86 -19.56
CA ASP A 239 -18.12 -3.45 -19.16
C ASP A 239 -18.72 -3.25 -17.76
N ASP A 240 -19.38 -4.27 -17.20
CA ASP A 240 -19.95 -4.26 -15.85
C ASP A 240 -19.04 -4.86 -14.78
N VAL A 241 -17.76 -5.09 -15.08
CA VAL A 241 -16.79 -5.60 -14.10
C VAL A 241 -16.60 -4.60 -12.96
N THR A 242 -16.78 -5.11 -11.74
CA THR A 242 -16.55 -4.40 -10.48
C THR A 242 -15.24 -4.82 -9.83
N TYR A 243 -14.75 -4.05 -8.83
CA TYR A 243 -13.55 -4.45 -8.07
C TYR A 243 -13.72 -5.82 -7.40
N GLU A 244 -14.88 -6.10 -6.82
CA GLU A 244 -15.21 -7.42 -6.27
C GLU A 244 -15.17 -8.53 -7.32
N SER A 245 -15.82 -8.32 -8.47
CA SER A 245 -15.89 -9.35 -9.50
C SER A 245 -14.52 -9.58 -10.17
N LEU A 246 -13.65 -8.56 -10.22
CA LEU A 246 -12.29 -8.67 -10.74
C LEU A 246 -11.48 -9.72 -9.97
N LEU A 247 -11.65 -9.83 -8.65
CA LEU A 247 -10.95 -10.83 -7.86
C LEU A 247 -11.28 -12.26 -8.29
N SER A 248 -12.52 -12.51 -8.74
CA SER A 248 -12.90 -13.85 -9.24
C SER A 248 -12.20 -14.24 -10.54
N LEU A 249 -11.64 -13.26 -11.26
CA LEU A 249 -10.87 -13.45 -12.50
C LEU A 249 -9.37 -13.65 -12.24
N LEU A 250 -8.91 -13.34 -11.03
CA LEU A 250 -7.52 -13.59 -10.64
C LEU A 250 -7.35 -15.10 -10.45
N THR A 251 -6.34 -15.67 -11.11
CA THR A 251 -6.05 -17.10 -10.96
C THR A 251 -5.73 -17.39 -9.49
N ALA A 252 -6.44 -18.37 -8.92
CA ALA A 252 -6.20 -18.80 -7.55
C ALA A 252 -4.73 -19.24 -7.38
N SER A 253 -3.99 -18.55 -6.52
CA SER A 253 -2.68 -18.99 -6.05
C SER A 253 -2.88 -19.74 -4.75
N PRO A 254 -2.29 -20.94 -4.57
CA PRO A 254 -2.39 -21.67 -3.30
C PRO A 254 -1.68 -20.97 -2.14
N THR A 255 -0.98 -19.86 -2.39
CA THR A 255 -0.17 -19.14 -1.39
C THR A 255 -0.68 -17.73 -1.10
N GLN A 256 -1.63 -17.21 -1.90
CA GLN A 256 -2.15 -15.86 -1.84
C GLN A 256 -3.61 -15.84 -2.30
N THR A 257 -4.46 -15.29 -1.46
CA THR A 257 -5.86 -15.00 -1.74
C THR A 257 -6.03 -13.48 -1.83
N PRO A 258 -6.15 -12.93 -3.05
CA PRO A 258 -6.38 -11.51 -3.22
C PRO A 258 -7.63 -11.04 -2.47
N VAL A 259 -7.56 -9.84 -1.89
CA VAL A 259 -8.65 -9.24 -1.13
C VAL A 259 -9.01 -7.86 -1.66
N VAL A 260 -10.28 -7.49 -1.49
CA VAL A 260 -10.81 -6.16 -1.81
C VAL A 260 -11.52 -5.59 -0.59
N ALA A 261 -11.24 -4.32 -0.32
CA ALA A 261 -11.84 -3.59 0.79
C ALA A 261 -12.25 -2.17 0.35
N GLY A 262 -13.17 -1.56 1.11
CA GLY A 262 -13.77 -0.26 0.82
C GLY A 262 -15.26 -0.37 0.49
N THR A 263 -16.04 0.65 0.83
CA THR A 263 -17.49 0.70 0.60
C THR A 263 -17.84 0.63 -0.89
N HIS A 264 -16.99 1.20 -1.73
CA HIS A 264 -17.15 1.26 -3.20
C HIS A 264 -16.63 0.03 -3.95
N ARG A 265 -16.35 -1.08 -3.26
CA ARG A 265 -15.81 -2.30 -3.89
C ARG A 265 -16.75 -2.95 -4.92
N ALA A 266 -18.04 -2.66 -4.85
CA ALA A 266 -19.03 -3.12 -5.83
C ALA A 266 -19.18 -2.17 -7.04
N ASP A 267 -18.46 -1.03 -7.05
CA ASP A 267 -18.46 -0.10 -8.19
C ASP A 267 -17.60 -0.63 -9.34
N ARG A 268 -17.78 -0.06 -10.53
CA ARG A 268 -17.00 -0.40 -11.73
C ARG A 268 -15.55 0.03 -11.59
N LEU A 269 -14.65 -0.66 -12.31
CA LEU A 269 -13.24 -0.30 -12.35
C LEU A 269 -13.01 1.14 -12.87
N TRP A 270 -11.96 1.78 -12.38
CA TRP A 270 -11.56 3.19 -12.61
C TRP A 270 -11.44 3.66 -14.09
N TYR A 271 -11.56 2.77 -15.07
CA TYR A 271 -11.43 3.07 -16.49
C TYR A 271 -12.66 2.65 -17.31
N ARG A 272 -13.74 2.21 -16.66
CA ARG A 272 -14.97 1.67 -17.28
C ARG A 272 -16.23 2.47 -16.89
N GLU A 273 -16.06 3.76 -16.62
CA GLU A 273 -17.15 4.70 -16.29
C GLU A 273 -17.87 5.25 -17.51
#